data_AF-A0A1L9QT24-F1
#
_entry.id   AF-A0A1L9QT24-F1
#
_cell.length_a   1.000
_cell.length_b   1.000
_cell.length_c   1.000
_cell.angle_alpha   90.00
_cell.angle_beta   90.00
_cell.angle_gamma   90.00
#
_symmetry.space_group_name_H-M   'P 1'
#
loop_
_entity.id
_entity.type
_entity.pdbx_description
1 polymer ?
#
loop_
_entity_poly.entity_id
_entity_poly.type
_entity_poly.pdbx_seq_one_letter_code
_entity_poly.pdbx_strand_id
1 'polypeptide(L)' 'MQYEFDRHLFGKYILIRKDELQMTWEELSELVDVSRATLHGFSIGKKERIPHMSAFLAVCNGLDIFPALFFKEK' A
#
# COMPACT_ATOMS: atom_id res chain seq x y z
N MET A 1 13.38 -8.01 18.77
CA MET A 1 12.83 -8.54 17.51
C MET A 1 12.95 -7.44 16.45
N GLN A 2 13.62 -7.73 15.33
CA GLN A 2 13.72 -6.79 14.21
C GLN A 2 12.73 -7.23 13.14
N TYR A 3 11.78 -6.37 12.79
CA TYR A 3 10.80 -6.64 11.75
C TYR A 3 11.24 -6.03 10.42
N GLU A 4 10.99 -6.73 9.32
CA GLU A 4 11.24 -6.25 7.97
C GLU A 4 9.92 -6.02 7.21
N PHE A 5 9.81 -4.86 6.56
CA PHE A 5 8.63 -4.50 5.79
C PHE A 5 8.68 -5.09 4.38
N ASP A 6 7.71 -5.95 4.04
CA ASP A 6 7.54 -6.55 2.72
C ASP A 6 6.83 -5.59 1.76
N ARG A 7 7.62 -4.67 1.20
CA ARG A 7 7.17 -3.68 0.22
C ARG A 7 6.59 -4.28 -1.07
N HIS A 8 7.06 -5.47 -1.47
CA HIS A 8 6.64 -6.10 -2.71
C HIS A 8 5.22 -6.64 -2.54
N LEU A 9 4.97 -7.30 -1.41
CA LEU A 9 3.65 -7.77 -1.03
C LEU A 9 2.67 -6.59 -0.89
N PHE A 10 3.09 -5.49 -0.26
CA PHE A 10 2.25 -4.29 -0.12
C PHE A 10 1.86 -3.71 -1.48
N GLY A 11 2.81 -3.50 -2.38
CA GLY A 11 2.54 -3.01 -3.73
C GLY A 11 1.62 -3.92 -4.54
N LYS A 12 1.81 -5.24 -4.43
CA LYS A 12 0.95 -6.24 -5.08
C LYS A 12 -0.48 -6.20 -4.56
N TYR A 13 -0.67 -6.03 -3.25
CA TYR A 13 -2.01 -5.94 -2.65
C TYR A 13 -2.78 -4.71 -3.13
N ILE A 14 -2.11 -3.57 -3.28
CA ILE A 14 -2.74 -2.36 -3.83
C ILE A 14 -3.28 -2.63 -5.23
N LEU A 15 -2.51 -3.29 -6.10
CA LEU A 15 -2.94 -3.64 -7.46
C LEU A 15 -4.12 -4.61 -7.46
N ILE A 16 -4.05 -5.68 -6.66
CA ILE A 16 -5.12 -6.67 -6.53
C ILE A 16 -6.42 -5.98 -6.11
N ARG A 17 -6.38 -5.17 -5.03
CA ARG A 17 -7.57 -4.48 -4.53
C ARG A 17 -8.13 -3.49 -5.53
N LYS A 18 -7.26 -2.73 -6.20
CA LYS A 18 -7.68 -1.81 -7.26
C LYS A 18 -8.45 -2.53 -8.38
N ASP A 19 -7.95 -3.70 -8.80
CA ASP A 19 -8.56 -4.47 -9.88
C ASP A 19 -9.84 -5.20 -9.42
N GLU A 20 -9.87 -5.74 -8.19
CA GLU A 20 -11.06 -6.33 -7.56
C GLU A 20 -12.21 -5.32 -7.43
N LEU A 21 -11.88 -4.09 -7.02
CA LEU A 21 -12.83 -3.00 -6.85
C LEU A 21 -13.16 -2.30 -8.17
N GLN A 22 -12.50 -2.68 -9.28
CA GLN A 22 -12.63 -2.06 -10.60
C GLN A 22 -12.42 -0.53 -10.59
N MET A 23 -11.54 -0.06 -9.71
CA MET A 23 -11.27 1.38 -9.53
C MET A 23 -10.15 1.87 -10.45
N THR A 24 -10.30 3.11 -10.89
CA THR A 24 -9.21 3.92 -11.42
C THR A 24 -8.23 4.31 -10.30
N TRP A 25 -7.06 4.83 -10.66
CA TRP A 25 -6.13 5.36 -9.67
C TRP A 25 -6.67 6.61 -8.96
N GLU A 26 -7.54 7.40 -9.60
CA GLU A 26 -8.16 8.56 -8.97
C GLU A 26 -9.10 8.14 -7.84
N GLU A 27 -10.02 7.22 -8.13
CA GLU A 27 -11.00 6.72 -7.15
C GLU A 27 -10.30 6.03 -5.98
N LEU A 28 -9.25 5.24 -6.26
CA LEU A 28 -8.45 4.62 -5.21
C LEU A 28 -7.72 5.66 -4.35
N SER A 29 -7.21 6.74 -4.97
CA SER A 29 -6.54 7.85 -4.27
C SER A 29 -7.49 8.58 -3.33
N GLU A 30 -8.74 8.78 -3.74
CA GLU A 30 -9.79 9.39 -2.93
C GLU A 30 -10.22 8.46 -1.79
N LEU A 31 -10.39 7.16 -2.07
CA LEU A 31 -10.81 6.16 -1.08
C LEU A 31 -9.85 6.09 0.11
N VAL A 32 -8.55 6.12 -0.15
CA VAL A 32 -7.51 5.91 0.87
C VAL A 32 -6.84 7.20 1.34
N ASP A 33 -7.26 8.36 0.84
CA ASP A 33 -6.69 9.69 1.11
C ASP A 33 -5.16 9.75 0.92
N VAL A 34 -4.66 9.15 -0.17
CA VAL A 34 -3.24 9.15 -0.54
C VAL A 34 -3.07 9.43 -2.01
N SER A 35 -2.20 10.37 -2.36
CA SER A 35 -2.00 10.80 -3.74
C SER A 35 -1.70 9.64 -4.71
N ARG A 36 -2.27 9.73 -5.92
CA ARG A 36 -2.02 8.80 -7.05
C ARG A 36 -0.55 8.47 -7.25
N ALA A 37 0.32 9.48 -7.26
CA ALA A 37 1.76 9.29 -7.45
C ALA A 37 2.38 8.43 -6.34
N THR A 38 1.88 8.55 -5.12
CA THR A 38 2.34 7.74 -3.98
C THR A 38 1.85 6.30 -4.10
N LEU A 39 0.58 6.08 -4.43
CA LEU A 39 0.00 4.76 -4.68
C LEU A 39 0.71 4.03 -5.81
N HIS A 40 0.90 4.70 -6.95
CA HIS A 40 1.65 4.16 -8.08
C HIS A 40 3.10 3.85 -7.71
N GLY A 41 3.73 4.69 -6.88
CA GLY A 41 5.09 4.46 -6.39
C GLY A 41 5.22 3.22 -5.49
N PHE A 42 4.17 2.88 -4.74
CA PHE A 42 4.12 1.64 -3.95
C PHE A 42 3.94 0.41 -4.83
N SER A 43 3.07 0.47 -5.85
CA SER A 43 2.75 -0.68 -6.71
C SER A 43 3.89 -1.11 -7.65
N ILE A 44 4.72 -0.17 -8.10
CA ILE A 44 5.82 -0.45 -9.03
C ILE A 44 7.15 -0.79 -8.34
N GLY A 45 7.18 -0.84 -7.00
CA GLY A 45 8.39 -1.16 -6.22
C GLY A 45 9.52 -0.11 -6.30
N LYS A 46 9.34 1.01 -7.02
CA LYS A 46 10.40 2.01 -7.27
C LYS A 46 10.79 2.87 -6.07
N LYS A 47 10.03 2.89 -4.98
CA LYS A 47 10.43 3.67 -3.79
C LYS A 47 11.42 2.87 -2.96
N GLU A 48 12.72 3.22 -2.93
CA GLU A 48 13.68 2.63 -1.99
C GLU A 48 13.30 2.85 -0.52
N ARG A 49 12.56 3.93 -0.23
CA ARG A 49 12.09 4.26 1.12
C ARG A 49 10.78 3.57 1.47
N ILE A 50 10.69 3.13 2.73
CA ILE A 50 9.44 2.67 3.35
C ILE A 50 8.40 3.78 3.17
N PRO A 51 7.12 3.46 2.85
CA PRO A 51 6.05 4.45 2.90
C PRO A 51 6.14 5.29 4.16
N HIS A 52 5.82 6.59 4.08
CA HIS A 52 5.51 7.31 5.32
C HIS A 52 4.43 6.53 6.08
N MET A 53 4.64 6.30 7.38
CA MET A 53 3.78 5.41 8.16
C MET A 53 2.31 5.82 8.09
N SER A 54 2.02 7.12 8.03
CA SER A 54 0.68 7.66 7.82
C SER A 54 0.05 7.21 6.50
N ALA A 55 0.77 7.34 5.38
CA ALA A 55 0.28 6.90 4.07
C ALA A 55 0.09 5.37 4.00
N PHE A 56 0.98 4.60 4.65
CA PHE A 56 0.83 3.16 4.76
C PHE A 56 -0.45 2.77 5.53
N LEU A 57 -0.66 3.36 6.70
CA LEU A 57 -1.84 3.08 7.53
C LEU A 57 -3.13 3.55 6.85
N ALA A 58 -3.10 4.69 6.15
CA ALA A 58 -4.25 5.19 5.39
C ALA A 58 -4.67 4.21 4.28
N VAL A 59 -3.70 3.69 3.52
CA VAL A 59 -3.95 2.64 2.51
C VAL A 59 -4.48 1.35 3.14
N CYS A 60 -3.89 0.89 4.25
CA CYS A 60 -4.36 -0.30 4.95
C CYS A 60 -5.81 -0.14 5.44
N ASN A 61 -6.13 1.02 6.02
CA ASN A 61 -7.47 1.32 6.51
C ASN A 61 -8.49 1.42 5.37
N GLY A 62 -8.18 2.15 4.30
CA GLY A 62 -9.10 2.34 3.18
C GLY A 62 -9.33 1.08 2.34
N LEU A 63 -8.41 0.11 2.37
CA LEU A 63 -8.54 -1.17 1.66
C LEU A 63 -8.93 -2.35 2.56
N ASP A 64 -9.23 -2.09 3.84
CA ASP A 64 -9.53 -3.08 4.86
C ASP A 64 -8.47 -4.21 4.88
N ILE A 65 -7.21 -3.82 5.07
CA ILE A 65 -6.05 -4.71 5.11
C ILE A 65 -5.38 -4.61 6.49
N PHE A 66 -5.09 -5.75 7.10
CA PHE A 66 -4.37 -5.76 8.37
C PHE A 66 -2.87 -5.41 8.18
N PRO A 67 -2.35 -4.33 8.79
CA PRO A 67 -0.98 -3.86 8.55
C PRO A 67 0.11 -4.89 8.84
N ALA A 68 -0.09 -5.77 9.83
CA ALA A 68 0.91 -6.76 10.23
C ALA A 68 1.26 -7.78 9.13
N LEU A 69 0.39 -7.94 8.13
CA LEU A 69 0.64 -8.81 6.97
C LEU A 69 1.92 -8.45 6.20
N PHE A 70 2.34 -7.19 6.30
CA PHE A 70 3.50 -6.67 5.58
C PHE A 70 4.76 -6.63 6.45
N PHE A 71 4.75 -7.17 7.66
CA PHE A 71 5.92 -7.22 8.52
C PHE A 71 6.32 -8.67 8.79
N LYS A 72 7.56 -9.02 8.50
CA LYS A 72 8.13 -10.35 8.78
C LYS A 72 9.16 -10.25 9.89
N GLU A 73 9.18 -11.25 10.77
CA GLU A 73 10.26 -11.41 11.74
C GLU A 73 11.54 -11.82 10.99
N LYS A 74 12.66 -11.16 11.30
CA LYS A 74 13.99 -11.56 10.85
C LYS A 74 14.55 -12.70 11.66
#